data_AF-A0A9R1PQK6-F1
#
_entry.id   AF-A0A9R1PQK6-F1
#
_cell.length_a   1.000
_cell.length_b   1.000
_cell.length_c   1.000
_cell.angle_alpha   90.00
_cell.angle_beta   90.00
_cell.angle_gamma   90.00
#
_symmetry.space_group_name_H-M   'P 1'
#
loop_
_entity.id
_entity.type
_entity.pdbx_description
1 polymer ?
#
loop_
_entity_poly.entity_id
_entity_poly.type
_entity_poly.pdbx_seq_one_letter_code
_entity_poly.pdbx_strand_id
1 'polypeptide(L)' 'MWGRLPDEEAGEIPVSCVVRRSGAAESEADIMAYVASRVASYKKLRMLHLVDAIPKSVSGKILRRQLRDEFINMIKPAAA' A
#
# COMPACT_ATOMS: atom_id res chain seq x y z
N MET A 1 -4.63 2.87 1.47
CA MET A 1 -4.16 4.22 1.86
C MET A 1 -3.02 4.61 0.94
N TRP A 2 -3.02 5.84 0.39
CA TRP A 2 -2.01 6.25 -0.61
C TRP A 2 -0.64 6.50 0.02
N GLY A 3 0.39 5.82 -0.49
CA GLY A 3 1.79 5.98 -0.11
C GLY A 3 2.69 6.17 -1.34
N ARG A 4 3.93 6.60 -1.09
CA ARG A 4 4.98 6.72 -2.10
C ARG A 4 6.26 6.03 -1.60
N LEU A 5 6.84 5.18 -2.42
CA LEU A 5 8.13 4.56 -2.14
C LEU A 5 9.21 5.13 -3.03
N PRO A 6 10.42 5.37 -2.48
CA PRO A 6 11.56 5.72 -3.29
C PRO A 6 11.92 4.54 -4.20
N ASP A 7 12.10 4.81 -5.48
CA ASP A 7 12.46 3.83 -6.52
C ASP A 7 13.62 4.39 -7.33
N GLU A 8 14.62 3.55 -7.64
CA GLU A 8 15.86 4.01 -8.27
C GLU A 8 15.66 4.44 -9.73
N GLU A 9 14.66 3.88 -10.42
CA GLU A 9 14.36 4.22 -11.81
C GLU A 9 13.27 5.30 -11.93
N ALA A 10 12.25 5.25 -11.06
CA ALA A 10 11.07 6.12 -11.16
C ALA A 10 11.06 7.27 -10.14
N GLY A 11 12.03 7.35 -9.24
CA GLY A 11 12.10 8.34 -8.15
C GLY A 11 11.11 8.05 -7.03
N GLU A 12 9.80 8.13 -7.31
CA GLU A 12 8.75 7.73 -6.37
C GLU A 12 7.66 6.89 -7.07
N ILE A 13 7.42 5.66 -6.60
CA ILE A 13 6.33 4.82 -7.09
C ILE A 13 5.09 4.92 -6.17
N PRO A 14 3.87 5.01 -6.75
CA PRO A 14 2.63 5.00 -5.98
C PRO A 14 2.35 3.59 -5.46
N VAL A 15 2.17 3.50 -4.14
CA VAL A 15 1.86 2.26 -3.44
C VAL A 15 0.66 2.42 -2.54
N SER A 16 0.03 1.30 -2.15
CA SER A 16 -1.09 1.34 -1.20
C SER A 16 -1.15 0.10 -0.32
N CYS A 17 -1.60 0.27 0.92
CA CYS A 17 -2.06 -0.83 1.77
C CYS A 17 -3.59 -0.86 1.84
N VAL A 18 -4.17 -2.05 1.93
CA VAL A 18 -5.61 -2.25 2.07
C VAL A 18 -5.87 -3.27 3.17
N VAL A 19 -6.81 -2.94 4.05
CA VAL A 19 -7.37 -3.91 5.01
C VAL A 19 -8.67 -4.42 4.42
N ARG A 20 -8.76 -5.74 4.28
CA ARG A 20 -9.99 -6.40 3.84
C ARG A 20 -11.01 -6.41 4.98
N ARG A 21 -12.28 -6.27 4.62
CA ARG A 21 -13.37 -6.57 5.56
C ARG A 21 -13.47 -8.09 5.70
N SER A 22 -13.87 -8.58 6.87
CA SER A 22 -14.16 -10.01 7.08
C SER A 22 -15.14 -10.52 6.02
N GLY A 23 -14.75 -11.59 5.31
CA GLY A 23 -15.52 -12.19 4.22
C GLY A 23 -15.17 -11.68 2.81
N ALA A 24 -14.27 -10.71 2.68
CA ALA A 24 -13.76 -10.28 1.38
C ALA A 24 -12.71 -11.28 0.83
N ALA A 25 -12.85 -11.64 -0.44
CA ALA A 25 -11.98 -12.59 -1.15
C ALA A 25 -11.09 -11.90 -2.22
N GLU A 26 -11.23 -10.58 -2.42
CA GLU A 26 -10.61 -9.83 -3.52
C GLU A 26 -9.09 -9.74 -3.40
N SER A 27 -8.35 -10.34 -4.34
CA SER A 27 -6.87 -10.40 -4.35
C SER A 27 -6.24 -9.01 -4.52
N GLU A 28 -4.95 -8.91 -4.19
CA GLU A 28 -4.17 -7.69 -4.47
C GLU A 28 -4.27 -7.28 -5.94
N ALA A 29 -4.21 -8.28 -6.83
CA ALA A 29 -4.37 -8.10 -8.27
C ALA A 29 -5.75 -7.55 -8.66
N ASP A 30 -6.84 -8.06 -8.07
CA ASP A 30 -8.19 -7.57 -8.31
C ASP A 30 -8.33 -6.09 -7.93
N ILE A 31 -7.80 -5.72 -6.76
CA ILE A 31 -7.85 -4.35 -6.27
C ILE A 31 -6.97 -3.44 -7.13
N MET A 32 -5.77 -3.89 -7.51
CA MET A 32 -4.89 -3.13 -8.40
C MET A 32 -5.52 -2.93 -9.79
N ALA A 33 -6.16 -3.96 -10.37
CA ALA A 33 -6.86 -3.88 -11.63
C ALA A 33 -8.06 -2.92 -11.56
N TYR A 34 -8.82 -3.00 -10.46
CA TYR A 34 -9.92 -2.08 -10.20
C TYR A 34 -9.45 -0.63 -10.13
N VAL A 35 -8.36 -0.34 -9.42
CA VAL A 35 -7.79 1.02 -9.36
C VAL A 35 -7.25 1.43 -10.74
N ALA A 36 -6.53 0.56 -11.43
CA ALA A 36 -5.97 0.83 -12.75
C ALA A 36 -7.04 1.14 -13.80
N SER A 37 -8.25 0.57 -13.68
CA SER A 37 -9.38 0.89 -14.56
C SER A 37 -9.95 2.30 -14.38
N ARG A 38 -9.68 2.94 -13.23
CA ARG A 38 -10.24 4.25 -12.84
C ARG A 38 -9.24 5.39 -12.89
N VAL A 39 -7.96 5.09 -13.05
CA VAL A 39 -6.89 6.09 -13.05
C VAL A 39 -6.05 5.98 -14.31
N ALA A 40 -5.43 7.07 -14.71
CA ALA A 40 -4.49 7.06 -15.83
C ALA A 40 -3.29 6.14 -15.54
N SER A 41 -2.66 5.60 -16.58
CA SER A 41 -1.62 4.56 -16.51
C SER A 41 -0.42 4.93 -15.63
N TYR A 42 -0.14 6.23 -15.44
CA TYR A 42 0.95 6.72 -14.58
C TYR A 42 0.55 6.88 -13.10
N LYS A 43 -0.75 6.87 -12.78
CA LYS A 43 -1.28 6.89 -11.39
C LYS A 43 -1.64 5.50 -10.88
N LYS A 44 -1.50 4.47 -11.72
CA LYS A 44 -1.77 3.08 -11.32
C LYS A 44 -0.85 2.69 -10.16
N LEU A 45 -1.39 1.95 -9.21
CA LEU A 45 -0.59 1.42 -8.11
C LEU A 45 0.46 0.46 -8.68
N ARG A 46 1.71 0.63 -8.26
CA ARG A 46 2.82 -0.27 -8.64
C ARG A 46 2.92 -1.42 -7.66
N MET A 47 2.57 -1.18 -6.40
CA MET A 47 2.46 -2.20 -5.37
C MET A 47 1.23 -1.95 -4.50
N LEU A 48 0.60 -3.05 -4.11
CA LEU A 48 -0.48 -3.07 -3.14
C LEU A 48 -0.19 -4.20 -2.16
N HIS A 49 -0.30 -3.92 -0.86
CA HIS A 49 -0.26 -4.96 0.16
C HIS A 49 -1.54 -5.05 0.95
N LEU A 50 -1.99 -6.28 1.14
CA LEU A 50 -3.05 -6.60 2.08
C LEU A 50 -2.47 -6.72 3.48
N VAL A 51 -3.02 -5.95 4.40
CA VAL A 51 -2.62 -5.94 5.81
C VAL A 51 -3.84 -6.23 6.68
N ASP A 52 -3.63 -6.88 7.82
CA ASP A 52 -4.73 -7.19 8.75
C ASP A 52 -5.26 -5.94 9.45
N ALA A 53 -4.37 -4.98 9.74
CA ALA A 53 -4.72 -3.75 10.43
C ALA A 53 -3.88 -2.57 9.95
N ILE A 54 -4.49 -1.38 9.94
CA ILE A 54 -3.77 -0.12 9.78
C ILE A 54 -3.39 0.37 11.19
N PRO A 55 -2.10 0.63 11.49
CA PRO A 55 -1.67 1.24 12.74
C PRO A 55 -2.40 2.56 12.99
N LYS A 56 -3.15 2.57 14.10
CA LYS A 56 -3.88 3.72 14.60
C LYS A 56 -3.42 4.00 16.01
N SER A 57 -3.34 5.27 16.35
CA SER A 57 -3.17 5.73 17.73
C SER A 57 -4.40 5.32 18.57
N VAL A 58 -4.25 5.31 19.89
CA VAL A 58 -5.34 5.10 20.87
C VAL A 58 -6.52 6.05 20.65
N SER A 59 -6.28 7.23 20.09
CA SER A 59 -7.31 8.20 19.72
C SER A 59 -7.96 7.95 18.34
N GLY A 60 -7.60 6.85 17.65
CA GLY A 60 -8.11 6.47 16.32
C GLY A 60 -7.43 7.17 15.14
N LYS A 61 -6.49 8.10 15.40
CA LYS A 61 -5.70 8.77 14.36
C LYS A 61 -4.78 7.79 13.66
N ILE A 62 -4.79 7.78 12.33
CA ILE A 62 -3.87 6.95 11.54
C ILE A 62 -2.45 7.47 11.69
N LEU A 63 -1.53 6.61 12.12
CA LEU A 63 -0.12 6.94 12.28
C LEU A 63 0.59 6.82 10.93
N ARG A 64 0.44 7.86 10.08
CA ARG A 64 0.95 7.86 8.70
C ARG A 64 2.45 7.55 8.60
N ARG A 65 3.25 8.07 9.54
CA ARG A 65 4.70 7.84 9.58
C ARG A 65 5.01 6.37 9.83
N GLN A 66 4.49 5.81 10.92
CA GLN A 66 4.68 4.41 11.27
C GLN A 66 4.17 3.47 10.19
N LEU A 67 2.99 3.77 9.62
CA LEU A 67 2.47 3.01 8.48
C LEU A 67 3.43 3.01 7.29
N ARG A 68 4.02 4.17 6.95
CA ARG A 68 5.00 4.28 5.86
C ARG A 68 6.26 3.48 6.18
N ASP A 69 6.77 3.58 7.40
CA ASP A 69 7.98 2.86 7.83
C ASP A 69 7.77 1.36 7.83
N GLU A 70 6.64 0.86 8.36
CA GLU A 70 6.29 -0.56 8.30
C GLU A 70 6.13 -1.03 6.86
N PHE A 71 5.51 -0.23 6.00
CA PHE A 71 5.35 -0.57 4.59
C PHE A 71 6.69 -0.60 3.83
N ILE A 72 7.61 0.33 4.13
CA ILE A 72 8.98 0.31 3.61
C ILE A 72 9.72 -0.93 4.11
N ASN A 73 9.56 -1.30 5.38
CA ASN A 73 10.19 -2.49 5.96
C ASN A 73 9.62 -3.80 5.40
N MET A 74 8.33 -3.86 5.06
CA MET A 74 7.73 -5.02 4.39
C MET A 74 8.27 -5.18 2.96
N ILE A 75 8.58 -4.07 2.28
CA ILE A 75 8.97 -4.07 0.87
C ILE A 75 10.48 -4.14 0.67
N LYS A 76 11.29 -3.65 1.60
CA LYS A 76 12.70 -4.02 1.63
C LYS A 76 12.74 -5.52 1.94
N PRO A 77 13.08 -6.40 0.98
CA PRO A 77 13.49 -7.73 1.40
C PRO A 77 14.65 -7.54 2.38
N ALA A 78 14.75 -8.42 3.37
CA ALA A 78 15.98 -8.58 4.12
C ALA A 78 17.10 -8.69 3.08
N ALA A 79 17.86 -7.61 2.90
CA ALA A 79 19.15 -7.65 2.24
C ALA A 79 20.02 -8.49 3.18
N ALA A 80 19.98 -9.80 2.96
CA ALA A 80 20.91 -10.78 3.50
C ALA A 80 22.01 -10.98 2.45
#